data_AF-A0A482Z2C9-F1
#
_entry.id   AF-A0A482Z2C9-F1
#
_cell.length_a   1.000
_cell.length_b   1.000
_cell.length_c   1.000
_cell.angle_alpha   90.00
_cell.angle_beta   90.00
_cell.angle_gamma   90.00
#
_symmetry.space_group_name_H-M   'P 1'
#
loop_
_entity.id
_entity.type
_entity.pdbx_description
1 polymer ?
#
loop_
_entity_poly.entity_id
_entity_poly.type
_entity_poly.pdbx_seq_one_letter_code
_entity_poly.pdbx_strand_id
1 'polypeptide(L)'
;MIDINVTLGDKIKLGDLILNIENTAVKTPKEETPTTAVSAPISTPTPKTTTTLTSAPQTLDPSISTAPKGASHASPSIRKLARELGVDLSNVTGTGQKGRVLDTDLKGYVKQMMTSGGMGSALPKTPNIDFSKFGETQTLALSRINKLSGKHLTACWLNIPHVTQFDEVNIDKMEVYRQAQKAQGIKLTPLVFIMKAVIQALQSHPRFNASLDESGENLIIKKYFNLGIAMDTPNGLVVPVIKDVEQKSLVELATELAQTSAKARDGKLSPKDMQGAGFTISSLGGIGGTQFTPIVNAPEVAI
;
A
#
# COMPACT_ATOMS: atom_id res chain seq x y z
N MET A 1 29.84 -23.32 27.50
CA MET A 1 28.82 -23.97 26.62
C MET A 1 27.57 -23.11 26.54
N ILE A 2 26.56 -23.48 25.75
CA ILE A 2 25.20 -22.92 25.83
C ILE A 2 24.29 -24.03 26.33
N ASP A 3 23.59 -23.78 27.42
CA ASP A 3 22.65 -24.73 28.04
C ASP A 3 21.30 -24.05 28.26
N ILE A 4 20.22 -24.68 27.76
CA ILE A 4 18.87 -24.11 27.71
C ILE A 4 17.99 -24.89 28.69
N ASN A 5 17.54 -24.23 29.75
CA ASN A 5 16.93 -24.89 30.91
C ASN A 5 15.38 -24.88 30.88
N VAL A 6 14.77 -24.66 29.71
CA VAL A 6 13.32 -24.51 29.54
C VAL A 6 12.84 -25.23 28.28
N THR A 7 11.66 -25.85 28.34
CA THR A 7 11.06 -26.59 27.23
C THR A 7 9.91 -25.83 26.57
N LEU A 8 9.55 -26.23 25.35
CA LEU A 8 8.55 -25.53 24.55
C LEU A 8 7.14 -25.74 25.14
N GLY A 9 6.62 -24.72 25.83
CA GLY A 9 5.29 -24.72 26.46
C GLY A 9 5.28 -24.41 27.96
N ASP A 10 6.45 -24.28 28.60
CA ASP A 10 6.56 -23.97 30.03
C ASP A 10 6.09 -22.54 30.36
N LYS A 11 5.36 -22.40 31.49
CA LYS A 11 4.94 -21.09 32.02
C LYS A 11 5.97 -20.55 33.02
N ILE A 12 6.82 -19.67 32.53
CA ILE A 12 7.94 -19.06 33.26
C ILE A 12 7.45 -17.92 34.17
N LYS A 13 8.03 -17.78 35.36
CA LYS A 13 7.83 -16.66 36.31
C LYS A 13 9.00 -15.68 36.29
N LEU A 14 8.79 -14.49 36.85
CA LEU A 14 9.82 -13.48 36.98
C LEU A 14 10.96 -13.97 37.90
N GLY A 15 12.11 -14.28 37.31
CA GLY A 15 13.32 -14.74 38.04
C GLY A 15 13.80 -16.15 37.68
N ASP A 16 13.06 -16.91 36.88
CA ASP A 16 13.47 -18.26 36.46
C ASP A 16 14.66 -18.23 35.48
N LEU A 17 15.56 -19.21 35.59
CA LEU A 17 16.78 -19.30 34.79
C LEU A 17 16.51 -19.93 33.41
N ILE A 18 16.46 -19.10 32.37
CA ILE A 18 16.13 -19.56 31.00
C ILE A 18 17.35 -20.14 30.27
N LEU A 19 18.53 -19.56 30.48
CA LEU A 19 19.70 -19.77 29.63
C LEU A 19 21.01 -19.60 30.42
N ASN A 20 21.93 -20.56 30.31
CA ASN A 20 23.32 -20.40 30.73
C ASN A 20 24.23 -20.27 29.50
N ILE A 21 25.03 -19.21 29.46
CA ILE A 21 26.11 -19.01 28.47
C ILE A 21 27.43 -18.90 29.23
N GLU A 22 28.33 -19.86 29.06
CA GLU A 22 29.71 -19.69 29.50
C GLU A 22 30.57 -19.18 28.34
N ASN A 23 31.23 -18.04 28.55
CA ASN A 23 32.20 -17.47 27.65
C ASN A 23 33.63 -17.68 28.19
N THR A 24 34.42 -18.53 27.54
CA THR A 24 35.83 -18.77 27.87
C THR A 24 36.72 -17.66 27.30
N ALA A 25 36.70 -16.49 27.93
CA ALA A 25 37.63 -15.40 27.65
C ALA A 25 38.89 -15.52 28.52
N VAL A 26 40.05 -15.78 27.89
CA VAL A 26 41.36 -15.76 28.55
C VAL A 26 41.71 -14.31 28.95
N LYS A 27 42.06 -14.09 30.22
CA LYS A 27 42.51 -12.79 30.74
C LYS A 27 44.04 -12.71 30.84
N THR A 28 44.59 -11.58 30.42
CA THR A 28 45.88 -11.03 30.85
C THR A 28 45.72 -9.52 31.14
N PRO A 29 46.54 -8.89 32.01
CA PRO A 29 45.96 -8.06 33.07
C PRO A 29 46.33 -6.56 33.06
N LYS A 30 45.36 -5.77 33.55
CA LYS A 30 45.47 -4.68 34.55
C LYS A 30 46.43 -3.48 34.31
N GLU A 31 45.84 -2.29 34.32
CA GLU A 31 46.39 -1.13 35.06
C GLU A 31 45.24 -0.34 35.73
N GLU A 32 45.52 0.41 36.80
CA GLU A 32 44.56 0.92 37.79
C GLU A 32 44.22 2.43 37.71
N THR A 33 42.93 2.73 37.95
CA THR A 33 42.34 3.80 38.82
C THR A 33 43.21 4.93 39.39
N PRO A 34 42.67 6.17 39.65
CA PRO A 34 41.45 6.42 40.46
C PRO A 34 40.43 7.43 39.89
N THR A 35 39.11 7.21 40.03
CA THR A 35 38.23 7.53 41.19
C THR A 35 37.87 9.01 41.36
N THR A 36 36.58 9.36 41.22
CA THR A 36 35.83 10.25 42.14
C THR A 36 34.33 9.99 41.99
N ALA A 37 33.58 9.98 43.10
CA ALA A 37 32.12 9.82 43.11
C ALA A 37 31.45 10.90 43.98
N VAL A 38 30.43 11.58 43.44
CA VAL A 38 29.46 12.46 44.14
C VAL A 38 28.17 12.39 43.29
N SER A 39 27.05 11.81 43.71
CA SER A 39 26.07 12.17 44.75
C SER A 39 25.18 13.40 44.49
N ALA A 40 23.87 13.11 44.44
CA ALA A 40 22.71 13.94 44.81
C ALA A 40 22.11 14.97 43.81
N PRO A 41 20.79 15.28 43.91
CA PRO A 41 19.99 15.79 42.79
C PRO A 41 19.24 17.12 43.03
N ILE A 42 19.12 17.95 41.97
CA ILE A 42 18.19 19.10 41.83
C ILE A 42 18.07 19.45 40.34
N SER A 43 17.02 20.12 39.80
CA SER A 43 15.74 20.61 40.36
C SER A 43 14.70 20.85 39.25
N THR A 44 13.41 20.73 39.54
CA THR A 44 12.30 21.23 38.69
C THR A 44 12.33 22.75 38.50
N PRO A 45 11.89 23.27 37.34
CA PRO A 45 11.33 24.61 37.24
C PRO A 45 9.84 24.60 36.88
N THR A 46 9.01 25.16 37.77
CA THR A 46 7.59 25.49 37.52
C THR A 46 7.51 26.78 36.67
N PRO A 47 6.58 26.91 35.71
CA PRO A 47 6.56 28.04 34.78
C PRO A 47 6.06 29.35 35.41
N LYS A 48 6.53 30.49 34.90
CA LYS A 48 5.97 31.81 35.20
C LYS A 48 5.91 32.73 33.98
N THR A 49 4.75 33.39 33.85
CA THR A 49 4.54 34.70 33.23
C THR A 49 4.82 34.78 31.72
N THR A 50 3.81 34.59 30.87
CA THR A 50 2.82 35.61 30.46
C THR A 50 3.44 36.75 29.65
N THR A 51 3.45 36.58 28.33
CA THR A 51 3.60 37.69 27.37
C THR A 51 2.27 37.88 26.65
N THR A 52 1.80 39.12 26.60
CA THR A 52 0.50 39.52 26.06
C THR A 52 0.43 39.34 24.55
N LEU A 53 -0.55 38.55 24.08
CA LEU A 53 -0.92 38.50 22.66
C LEU A 53 -1.83 39.70 22.33
N THR A 54 -1.24 40.76 21.76
CA THR A 54 -2.00 41.83 21.11
C THR A 54 -2.66 41.29 19.85
N SER A 55 -3.98 41.37 19.76
CA SER A 55 -4.76 40.92 18.60
C SER A 55 -4.61 41.88 17.41
N ALA A 56 -3.74 41.54 16.47
CA ALA A 56 -3.82 42.08 15.12
C ALA A 56 -4.86 41.29 14.30
N PRO A 57 -5.73 41.93 13.49
CA PRO A 57 -6.68 41.20 12.65
C PRO A 57 -5.93 40.34 11.63
N GLN A 58 -6.12 39.03 11.68
CA GLN A 58 -5.66 38.14 10.63
C GLN A 58 -6.45 38.44 9.36
N THR A 59 -5.77 38.96 8.34
CA THR A 59 -6.32 39.08 6.99
C THR A 59 -6.62 37.68 6.46
N LEU A 60 -7.91 37.38 6.30
CA LEU A 60 -8.38 36.16 5.65
C LEU A 60 -7.78 36.07 4.25
N ASP A 61 -7.17 34.93 3.94
CA ASP A 61 -6.55 34.65 2.66
C ASP A 61 -7.63 34.61 1.55
N PRO A 62 -7.61 35.48 0.53
CA PRO A 62 -8.75 35.71 -0.37
C PRO A 62 -8.83 34.67 -1.50
N SER A 63 -8.60 33.39 -1.19
CA SER A 63 -8.58 32.28 -2.15
C SER A 63 -9.96 31.69 -2.46
N ILE A 64 -11.01 32.06 -1.72
CA ILE A 64 -12.42 31.78 -2.06
C ILE A 64 -13.09 33.04 -2.63
N SER A 65 -12.57 33.52 -3.76
CA SER A 65 -13.18 34.62 -4.51
C SER A 65 -13.96 34.08 -5.70
N THR A 66 -15.28 33.92 -5.54
CA THR A 66 -16.24 33.63 -6.62
C THR A 66 -16.64 34.88 -7.42
N ALA A 67 -15.95 36.00 -7.22
CA ALA A 67 -16.10 37.20 -8.04
C ALA A 67 -15.36 37.01 -9.38
N PRO A 68 -15.98 37.27 -10.54
CA PRO A 68 -15.35 37.06 -11.83
C PRO A 68 -14.17 38.02 -12.03
N LYS A 69 -12.94 37.47 -12.07
CA LYS A 69 -11.73 38.22 -12.42
C LYS A 69 -11.75 38.61 -13.90
N GLY A 70 -12.33 39.77 -14.18
CA GLY A 70 -12.33 40.41 -15.49
C GLY A 70 -13.47 39.96 -16.40
N ALA A 71 -13.97 40.89 -17.21
CA ALA A 71 -15.00 40.60 -18.19
C ALA A 71 -14.41 39.86 -19.39
N SER A 72 -14.43 38.53 -19.36
CA SER A 72 -14.07 37.67 -20.50
C SER A 72 -14.82 38.11 -21.76
N HIS A 73 -14.10 38.33 -22.87
CA HIS A 73 -14.69 38.83 -24.12
C HIS A 73 -15.34 37.67 -24.90
N ALA A 74 -16.55 37.29 -24.50
CA ALA A 74 -17.33 36.21 -25.13
C ALA A 74 -18.72 36.69 -25.57
N SER A 75 -19.26 36.07 -26.63
CA SER A 75 -20.63 36.33 -27.11
C SER A 75 -21.68 35.77 -26.15
N PRO A 76 -22.94 36.27 -26.15
CA PRO A 76 -23.99 35.80 -25.24
C PRO A 76 -24.23 34.29 -25.32
N SER A 77 -24.22 33.71 -26.52
CA SER A 77 -24.39 32.26 -26.73
C SER A 77 -23.29 31.43 -26.07
N ILE A 78 -22.04 31.89 -26.14
CA ILE A 78 -20.89 31.21 -25.53
C ILE A 78 -20.93 31.33 -24.00
N ARG A 79 -21.42 32.46 -23.45
CA ARG A 79 -21.68 32.60 -22.00
C ARG A 79 -22.77 31.67 -21.50
N LYS A 80 -23.82 31.41 -22.29
CA LYS A 80 -24.86 30.43 -21.98
C LYS A 80 -24.28 29.01 -21.96
N LEU A 81 -23.58 28.62 -23.03
CA LEU A 81 -22.97 27.31 -23.17
C LEU A 81 -21.93 27.01 -22.08
N ALA A 82 -21.09 27.99 -21.73
CA ALA A 82 -20.11 27.83 -20.65
C ALA A 82 -20.79 27.62 -19.28
N ARG A 83 -21.92 28.31 -19.00
CA ARG A 83 -22.71 28.09 -17.78
C ARG A 83 -23.38 26.72 -17.76
N GLU A 84 -23.92 26.25 -18.89
CA GLU A 84 -24.51 24.91 -19.01
C GLU A 84 -23.46 23.80 -18.82
N LEU A 85 -22.20 24.06 -19.19
CA LEU A 85 -21.08 23.12 -19.02
C LEU A 85 -20.27 23.33 -17.73
N GLY A 86 -20.66 24.26 -16.84
CA GLY A 86 -19.95 24.55 -15.60
C GLY A 86 -18.55 25.18 -15.76
N VAL A 87 -18.24 25.74 -16.93
CA VAL A 87 -16.92 26.33 -17.25
C VAL A 87 -16.89 27.82 -16.95
N ASP A 88 -15.90 28.26 -16.18
CA ASP A 88 -15.59 29.69 -16.06
C ASP A 88 -14.80 30.20 -17.27
N LEU A 89 -15.40 31.14 -18.00
CA LEU A 89 -14.82 31.81 -19.16
C LEU A 89 -13.60 32.69 -18.83
N SER A 90 -13.32 32.99 -17.56
CA SER A 90 -12.06 33.65 -17.17
C SER A 90 -10.82 32.79 -17.48
N ASN A 91 -10.99 31.47 -17.50
CA ASN A 91 -9.92 30.49 -17.72
C ASN A 91 -9.77 30.03 -19.18
N VAL A 92 -10.60 30.55 -20.10
CA VAL A 92 -10.62 30.16 -21.51
C VAL A 92 -9.95 31.23 -22.37
N THR A 93 -8.76 30.94 -22.89
CA THR A 93 -8.04 31.82 -23.81
C THR A 93 -8.75 31.90 -25.16
N GLY A 94 -9.30 33.08 -25.51
CA GLY A 94 -10.00 33.28 -26.77
C GLY A 94 -9.08 33.60 -27.95
N THR A 95 -9.24 32.89 -29.07
CA THR A 95 -8.41 33.04 -30.27
C THR A 95 -8.95 34.06 -31.29
N GLY A 96 -10.14 34.60 -31.04
CA GLY A 96 -10.84 35.51 -31.95
C GLY A 96 -10.40 36.96 -31.90
N GLN A 97 -10.97 37.77 -32.81
CA GLN A 97 -10.67 39.19 -32.92
C GLN A 97 -10.83 39.93 -31.57
N LYS A 98 -9.76 40.64 -31.16
CA LYS A 98 -9.63 41.28 -29.83
C LYS A 98 -9.76 40.27 -28.66
N GLY A 99 -9.13 39.09 -28.77
CA GLY A 99 -9.15 38.05 -27.74
C GLY A 99 -10.54 37.47 -27.47
N ARG A 100 -11.40 37.41 -28.49
CA ARG A 100 -12.76 36.88 -28.34
C ARG A 100 -12.72 35.36 -28.17
N VAL A 101 -13.41 34.83 -27.16
CA VAL A 101 -13.62 33.38 -27.02
C VAL A 101 -14.58 32.91 -28.12
N LEU A 102 -14.17 31.91 -28.91
CA LEU A 102 -15.03 31.18 -29.86
C LEU A 102 -15.56 29.87 -29.25
N ASP A 103 -16.57 29.31 -29.91
CA ASP A 103 -17.11 27.97 -29.61
C ASP A 103 -16.03 26.87 -29.71
N THR A 104 -15.08 27.01 -30.64
CA THR A 104 -13.91 26.13 -30.77
C THR A 104 -12.98 26.20 -29.56
N ASP A 105 -12.78 27.38 -28.98
CA ASP A 105 -11.91 27.58 -27.82
C ASP A 105 -12.54 26.95 -26.57
N LEU A 106 -13.85 27.17 -26.37
CA LEU A 106 -14.60 26.57 -25.26
C LEU A 106 -14.66 25.04 -25.37
N LYS A 107 -14.94 24.49 -26.56
CA LYS A 107 -14.92 23.04 -26.80
C LYS A 107 -13.51 22.46 -26.68
N GLY A 108 -12.49 23.18 -27.12
CA GLY A 108 -11.08 22.83 -26.92
C GLY A 108 -10.72 22.75 -25.44
N TYR A 109 -11.10 23.76 -24.66
CA TYR A 109 -10.91 23.80 -23.21
C TYR A 109 -11.64 22.68 -22.48
N VAL A 110 -12.92 22.44 -22.79
CA VAL A 110 -13.70 21.33 -22.20
C VAL A 110 -13.07 19.98 -22.54
N LYS A 111 -12.68 19.77 -23.81
CA LYS A 111 -11.98 18.55 -24.23
C LYS A 111 -10.66 18.39 -23.48
N GLN A 112 -9.88 19.46 -23.35
CA GLN A 112 -8.64 19.47 -22.60
C GLN A 112 -8.88 19.10 -21.13
N MET A 113 -9.84 19.75 -20.46
CA MET A 113 -10.24 19.51 -19.07
C MET A 113 -10.70 18.06 -18.83
N MET A 114 -11.48 17.49 -19.76
CA MET A 114 -11.86 16.07 -19.73
C MET A 114 -10.67 15.14 -19.94
N THR A 115 -9.71 15.48 -20.81
CA THR A 115 -8.48 14.69 -21.01
C THR A 115 -7.43 14.87 -19.92
N SER A 116 -7.52 15.94 -19.11
CA SER A 116 -6.57 16.25 -18.03
C SER A 116 -7.10 16.01 -16.62
N GLY A 117 -8.36 15.56 -16.47
CA GLY A 117 -8.93 15.13 -15.19
C GLY A 117 -9.16 16.26 -14.17
N GLY A 118 -9.34 17.50 -14.64
CA GLY A 118 -9.29 18.70 -13.80
C GLY A 118 -10.60 19.06 -13.08
N MET A 119 -10.91 18.39 -11.96
CA MET A 119 -11.67 19.00 -10.83
C MET A 119 -11.52 18.26 -9.48
N GLY A 120 -10.86 17.10 -9.45
CA GLY A 120 -10.42 16.49 -8.18
C GLY A 120 -9.16 17.19 -7.66
N SER A 121 -9.00 17.25 -6.33
CA SER A 121 -7.82 17.86 -5.69
C SER A 121 -6.54 17.18 -6.16
N ALA A 122 -5.79 17.84 -7.06
CA ALA A 122 -4.54 17.33 -7.56
C ALA A 122 -3.53 17.29 -6.42
N LEU A 123 -2.92 16.12 -6.17
CA LEU A 123 -1.94 16.00 -5.10
C LEU A 123 -0.82 17.05 -5.24
N PRO A 124 -0.36 17.64 -4.13
CA PRO A 124 0.77 18.56 -4.16
C PRO A 124 1.97 17.86 -4.79
N LYS A 125 2.46 18.42 -5.89
CA LYS A 125 3.60 17.84 -6.62
C LYS A 125 4.83 17.91 -5.74
N THR A 126 5.55 16.81 -5.62
CA THR A 126 6.88 16.79 -4.99
C THR A 126 7.84 17.69 -5.77
N PRO A 127 8.80 18.36 -5.08
CA PRO A 127 9.76 19.23 -5.74
C PRO A 127 10.66 18.43 -6.68
N ASN A 128 10.88 18.95 -7.89
CA ASN A 128 11.80 18.36 -8.85
C ASN A 128 13.24 18.82 -8.52
N ILE A 129 14.05 17.91 -7.99
CA ILE A 129 15.44 18.17 -7.58
C ILE A 129 16.37 17.60 -8.65
N ASP A 130 17.29 18.44 -9.14
CA ASP A 130 18.37 18.02 -10.01
C ASP A 130 19.52 17.42 -9.19
N PHE A 131 19.62 16.09 -9.19
CA PHE A 131 20.60 15.34 -8.42
C PHE A 131 22.03 15.40 -8.98
N SER A 132 22.23 15.82 -10.24
CA SER A 132 23.56 15.92 -10.85
C SER A 132 24.48 16.92 -10.14
N LYS A 133 23.90 17.84 -9.38
CA LYS A 133 24.59 18.81 -8.52
C LYS A 133 25.29 18.19 -7.31
N PHE A 134 24.99 16.94 -6.98
CA PHE A 134 25.54 16.23 -5.81
C PHE A 134 26.47 15.07 -6.18
N GLY A 135 26.65 14.75 -7.46
CA GLY A 135 27.53 13.67 -7.92
C GLY A 135 27.11 13.11 -9.28
N GLU A 136 27.78 12.02 -9.69
CA GLU A 136 27.41 11.27 -10.90
C GLU A 136 26.05 10.57 -10.72
N THR A 137 25.19 10.66 -11.74
CA THR A 137 23.83 10.11 -11.70
C THR A 137 23.51 9.32 -12.97
N GLN A 138 22.90 8.15 -12.82
CA GLN A 138 22.39 7.34 -13.92
C GLN A 138 20.85 7.41 -13.98
N THR A 139 20.28 7.59 -15.18
CA THR A 139 18.83 7.48 -15.40
C THR A 139 18.48 6.12 -16.00
N LEU A 140 17.58 5.37 -15.35
CA LEU A 140 17.07 4.09 -15.83
C LEU A 140 15.60 4.19 -16.21
N ALA A 141 15.24 3.73 -17.40
CA ALA A 141 13.86 3.77 -17.88
C ALA A 141 13.01 2.65 -17.25
N LEU A 142 11.91 3.02 -16.58
CA LEU A 142 10.99 2.04 -16.01
C LEU A 142 10.32 1.15 -17.07
N SER A 143 10.18 -0.13 -16.74
CA SER A 143 9.44 -1.13 -17.52
C SER A 143 7.96 -0.75 -17.70
N ARG A 144 7.28 -1.35 -18.70
CA ARG A 144 5.85 -1.10 -18.94
C ARG A 144 4.98 -1.52 -17.74
N ILE A 145 5.32 -2.63 -17.11
CA ILE A 145 4.62 -3.13 -15.91
C ILE A 145 4.82 -2.17 -14.74
N ASN A 146 6.05 -1.71 -14.44
CA ASN A 146 6.28 -0.75 -13.35
C ASN A 146 5.53 0.57 -13.57
N LYS A 147 5.45 1.05 -14.82
CA LYS A 147 4.67 2.25 -15.20
C LYS A 147 3.15 2.06 -15.03
N LEU A 148 2.63 0.85 -15.21
CA LEU A 148 1.21 0.54 -15.06
C LEU A 148 0.85 0.29 -13.59
N SER A 149 1.57 -0.62 -12.92
CA SER A 149 1.39 -0.96 -11.51
C SER A 149 1.59 0.27 -10.62
N GLY A 150 2.58 1.14 -10.91
CA GLY A 150 2.77 2.38 -10.16
C GLY A 150 1.54 3.32 -10.21
N LYS A 151 0.89 3.46 -11.37
CA LYS A 151 -0.34 4.25 -11.49
C LYS A 151 -1.51 3.60 -10.76
N HIS A 152 -1.69 2.30 -10.92
CA HIS A 152 -2.76 1.53 -10.29
C HIS A 152 -2.65 1.53 -8.75
N LEU A 153 -1.47 1.23 -8.21
CA LEU A 153 -1.22 1.23 -6.77
C LEU A 153 -1.32 2.63 -6.17
N THR A 154 -0.94 3.68 -6.91
CA THR A 154 -1.20 5.07 -6.48
C THR A 154 -2.71 5.33 -6.38
N ALA A 155 -3.51 4.89 -7.35
CA ALA A 155 -4.97 5.02 -7.25
C ALA A 155 -5.55 4.21 -6.08
N CYS A 156 -5.06 2.99 -5.83
CA CYS A 156 -5.48 2.19 -4.67
C CYS A 156 -5.15 2.89 -3.35
N TRP A 157 -3.92 3.40 -3.20
CA TRP A 157 -3.45 4.10 -2.00
C TRP A 157 -4.26 5.36 -1.68
N LEU A 158 -4.70 6.09 -2.71
CA LEU A 158 -5.44 7.34 -2.54
C LEU A 158 -6.95 7.17 -2.30
N ASN A 159 -7.54 6.09 -2.79
CA ASN A 159 -9.00 5.88 -2.73
C ASN A 159 -9.44 4.84 -1.70
N ILE A 160 -8.55 3.96 -1.24
CA ILE A 160 -8.86 2.97 -0.20
C ILE A 160 -8.37 3.47 1.16
N PRO A 161 -9.26 3.67 2.16
CA PRO A 161 -8.85 3.97 3.54
C PRO A 161 -8.32 2.69 4.19
N HIS A 162 -7.01 2.47 4.09
CA HIS A 162 -6.37 1.27 4.63
C HIS A 162 -6.37 1.26 6.17
N VAL A 163 -6.71 0.11 6.74
CA VAL A 163 -6.46 -0.25 8.14
C VAL A 163 -5.74 -1.59 8.12
N THR A 164 -4.72 -1.78 8.96
CA THR A 164 -3.99 -3.04 9.06
C THR A 164 -4.01 -3.54 10.50
N GLN A 165 -4.26 -4.84 10.65
CA GLN A 165 -4.12 -5.59 11.89
C GLN A 165 -3.01 -6.63 11.70
N PHE A 166 -2.27 -6.93 12.77
CA PHE A 166 -1.37 -8.06 12.84
C PHE A 166 -1.82 -9.03 13.94
N ASP A 167 -1.54 -10.31 13.73
CA ASP A 167 -1.82 -11.38 14.68
C ASP A 167 -0.80 -12.52 14.44
N GLU A 168 -0.64 -13.42 15.41
CA GLU A 168 0.29 -14.55 15.35
C GLU A 168 -0.45 -15.88 15.43
N VAL A 169 -0.03 -16.86 14.62
CA VAL A 169 -0.62 -18.20 14.61
C VAL A 169 0.46 -19.26 14.75
N ASN A 170 0.30 -20.15 15.73
CA ASN A 170 1.13 -21.34 15.85
C ASN A 170 0.79 -22.31 14.70
N ILE A 171 1.80 -22.67 13.91
CA ILE A 171 1.67 -23.55 12.74
C ILE A 171 2.27 -24.94 12.94
N ASP A 172 2.66 -25.33 14.15
CA ASP A 172 3.43 -26.56 14.41
C ASP A 172 2.72 -27.82 13.89
N LYS A 173 1.40 -27.91 14.12
CA LYS A 173 0.56 -29.01 13.62
C LYS A 173 0.49 -29.05 12.10
N MET A 174 0.43 -27.89 11.45
CA MET A 174 0.46 -27.78 9.99
C MET A 174 1.82 -28.23 9.45
N GLU A 175 2.92 -27.82 10.09
CA GLU A 175 4.28 -28.17 9.67
C GLU A 175 4.57 -29.67 9.85
N VAL A 176 4.17 -30.27 10.97
CA VAL A 176 4.23 -31.73 11.19
C VAL A 176 3.49 -32.49 10.08
N TYR A 177 2.25 -32.08 9.78
CA TYR A 177 1.48 -32.69 8.69
C TYR A 177 2.17 -32.50 7.33
N ARG A 178 2.65 -31.29 7.03
CA ARG A 178 3.33 -30.95 5.78
C ARG A 178 4.61 -31.75 5.56
N GLN A 179 5.39 -32.00 6.62
CA GLN A 179 6.60 -32.82 6.55
C GLN A 179 6.27 -34.32 6.39
N ALA A 180 5.20 -34.82 7.04
CA ALA A 180 4.72 -36.18 6.82
C ALA A 180 4.25 -36.41 5.36
N GLN A 181 3.53 -35.44 4.77
CA GLN A 181 3.16 -35.46 3.35
C GLN A 181 4.39 -35.41 2.43
N LYS A 182 5.39 -34.59 2.77
CA LYS A 182 6.67 -34.52 2.03
C LYS A 182 7.43 -35.85 2.04
N ALA A 183 7.41 -36.60 3.15
CA ALA A 183 8.00 -37.94 3.23
C ALA A 183 7.29 -38.96 2.32
N GLN A 184 6.01 -38.75 2.00
CA GLN A 184 5.22 -39.50 1.02
C GLN A 184 5.39 -38.97 -0.43
N GLY A 185 6.34 -38.06 -0.66
CA GLY A 185 6.61 -37.44 -1.97
C GLY A 185 5.73 -36.23 -2.32
N ILE A 186 4.73 -35.91 -1.50
CA ILE A 186 3.75 -34.85 -1.76
C ILE A 186 4.31 -33.50 -1.26
N LYS A 187 4.72 -32.63 -2.19
CA LYS A 187 5.31 -31.32 -1.88
C LYS A 187 4.24 -30.26 -1.66
N LEU A 188 3.84 -30.05 -0.40
CA LEU A 188 2.97 -28.95 0.01
C LEU A 188 3.78 -27.76 0.57
N THR A 189 3.32 -26.54 0.27
CA THR A 189 3.81 -25.28 0.85
C THR A 189 2.86 -24.80 1.96
N PRO A 190 3.29 -23.97 2.92
CA PRO A 190 2.38 -23.33 3.87
C PRO A 190 1.23 -22.57 3.19
N LEU A 191 1.50 -21.95 2.03
CA LEU A 191 0.52 -21.13 1.29
C LEU A 191 -0.78 -21.88 0.94
N VAL A 192 -0.75 -23.17 0.59
CA VAL A 192 -1.99 -23.90 0.26
C VAL A 192 -2.91 -24.10 1.48
N PHE A 193 -2.35 -24.17 2.68
CA PHE A 193 -3.11 -24.21 3.92
C PHE A 193 -3.70 -22.83 4.24
N ILE A 194 -2.90 -21.76 4.07
CA ILE A 194 -3.36 -20.37 4.23
C ILE A 194 -4.51 -20.07 3.25
N MET A 195 -4.40 -20.47 1.98
CA MET A 195 -5.48 -20.33 0.99
C MET A 195 -6.78 -20.99 1.48
N LYS A 196 -6.72 -22.22 2.01
CA LYS A 196 -7.91 -22.90 2.55
C LYS A 196 -8.47 -22.24 3.81
N ALA A 197 -7.62 -21.75 4.71
CA ALA A 197 -8.05 -20.99 5.89
C ALA A 197 -8.72 -19.66 5.49
N VAL A 198 -8.15 -18.93 4.53
CA VAL A 198 -8.74 -17.71 3.96
C VAL A 198 -10.11 -18.01 3.35
N ILE A 199 -10.27 -19.08 2.57
CA ILE A 199 -11.59 -19.44 2.02
C ILE A 199 -12.63 -19.68 3.11
N GLN A 200 -12.28 -20.40 4.19
CA GLN A 200 -13.20 -20.58 5.33
C GLN A 200 -13.56 -19.24 5.98
N ALA A 201 -12.59 -18.35 6.17
CA ALA A 201 -12.83 -17.01 6.71
C ALA A 201 -13.73 -16.16 5.79
N LEU A 202 -13.54 -16.21 4.47
CA LEU A 202 -14.35 -15.50 3.47
C LEU A 202 -15.78 -16.06 3.38
N GLN A 203 -15.96 -17.36 3.57
CA GLN A 203 -17.29 -17.99 3.65
C GLN A 203 -18.05 -17.53 4.90
N SER A 204 -17.37 -17.45 6.05
CA SER A 204 -17.94 -16.94 7.30
C SER A 204 -18.16 -15.42 7.31
N HIS A 205 -17.35 -14.66 6.56
CA HIS A 205 -17.40 -13.21 6.51
C HIS A 205 -17.46 -12.67 5.06
N PRO A 206 -18.60 -12.84 4.35
CA PRO A 206 -18.68 -12.58 2.90
C PRO A 206 -18.35 -11.14 2.46
N ARG A 207 -18.39 -10.17 3.39
CA ARG A 207 -18.01 -8.77 3.11
C ARG A 207 -16.54 -8.59 2.75
N PHE A 208 -15.66 -9.52 3.12
CA PHE A 208 -14.25 -9.50 2.69
C PHE A 208 -14.07 -10.06 1.26
N ASN A 209 -15.03 -10.83 0.73
CA ASN A 209 -15.06 -11.30 -0.65
C ASN A 209 -15.97 -10.41 -1.51
N ALA A 210 -15.75 -9.10 -1.47
CA ALA A 210 -16.63 -8.11 -2.04
C ALA A 210 -15.89 -7.05 -2.87
N SER A 211 -16.66 -6.17 -3.51
CA SER A 211 -16.22 -4.95 -4.17
C SER A 211 -17.32 -3.90 -4.07
N LEU A 212 -16.98 -2.61 -4.00
CA LEU A 212 -17.97 -1.57 -4.29
C LEU A 212 -18.31 -1.58 -5.78
N ASP A 213 -19.54 -1.21 -6.11
CA ASP A 213 -19.96 -0.95 -7.49
C ASP A 213 -19.42 0.42 -8.00
N GLU A 214 -19.70 0.75 -9.25
CA GLU A 214 -19.22 2.01 -9.86
C GLU A 214 -19.84 3.27 -9.21
N SER A 215 -21.01 3.14 -8.54
CA SER A 215 -21.63 4.25 -7.81
C SER A 215 -21.02 4.46 -6.42
N GLY A 216 -20.45 3.42 -5.82
CA GLY A 216 -20.04 3.40 -4.41
C GLY A 216 -21.19 3.20 -3.42
N GLU A 217 -22.42 3.09 -3.89
CA GLU A 217 -23.62 2.90 -3.05
C GLU A 217 -23.92 1.41 -2.79
N ASN A 218 -23.46 0.50 -3.65
CA ASN A 218 -23.76 -0.93 -3.56
C ASN A 218 -22.52 -1.80 -3.32
N LEU A 219 -22.69 -2.86 -2.52
CA LEU A 219 -21.63 -3.83 -2.24
C LEU A 219 -21.87 -5.13 -3.01
N ILE A 220 -21.03 -5.40 -4.01
CA ILE A 220 -21.05 -6.60 -4.84
C ILE A 220 -20.39 -7.75 -4.06
N ILE A 221 -21.20 -8.60 -3.40
CA ILE A 221 -20.73 -9.81 -2.72
C ILE A 221 -20.49 -10.93 -3.75
N LYS A 222 -19.24 -11.39 -3.88
CA LYS A 222 -18.86 -12.48 -4.79
C LYS A 222 -19.25 -13.82 -4.16
N LYS A 223 -19.78 -14.73 -4.97
CA LYS A 223 -20.18 -16.10 -4.53
C LYS A 223 -19.19 -17.19 -4.97
N TYR A 224 -18.21 -16.83 -5.79
CA TYR A 224 -17.04 -17.64 -6.13
C TYR A 224 -15.86 -17.28 -5.23
N PHE A 225 -14.90 -18.20 -5.06
CA PHE A 225 -13.73 -18.02 -4.19
C PHE A 225 -12.42 -18.09 -4.98
N ASN A 226 -12.11 -16.98 -5.64
CA ASN A 226 -10.89 -16.80 -6.43
C ASN A 226 -9.88 -15.97 -5.62
N LEU A 227 -8.65 -16.46 -5.50
CA LEU A 227 -7.59 -15.77 -4.75
C LEU A 227 -6.51 -15.23 -5.69
N GLY A 228 -6.27 -13.92 -5.64
CA GLY A 228 -5.04 -13.33 -6.15
C GLY A 228 -3.86 -13.78 -5.30
N ILE A 229 -2.72 -14.09 -5.92
CA ILE A 229 -1.48 -14.44 -5.23
C ILE A 229 -0.42 -13.45 -5.68
N ALA A 230 0.01 -12.54 -4.79
CA ALA A 230 1.02 -11.55 -5.12
C ALA A 230 2.39 -12.23 -5.28
N MET A 231 3.01 -12.08 -6.45
CA MET A 231 4.28 -12.71 -6.82
C MET A 231 5.27 -11.66 -7.29
N ASP A 232 6.41 -11.56 -6.59
CA ASP A 232 7.57 -10.86 -7.12
C ASP A 232 8.22 -11.68 -8.25
N THR A 233 8.59 -11.00 -9.33
CA THR A 233 9.19 -11.61 -10.53
C THR A 233 10.26 -10.69 -11.11
N PRO A 234 11.21 -11.21 -11.91
CA PRO A 234 12.25 -10.37 -12.52
C PRO A 234 11.74 -9.18 -13.35
N ASN A 235 10.49 -9.23 -13.82
CA ASN A 235 9.86 -8.16 -14.58
C ASN A 235 9.14 -7.12 -13.69
N GLY A 236 8.82 -7.47 -12.44
CA GLY A 236 8.04 -6.70 -11.48
C GLY A 236 6.92 -7.52 -10.82
N LEU A 237 6.19 -6.88 -9.90
CA LEU A 237 5.07 -7.49 -9.17
C LEU A 237 3.89 -7.82 -10.10
N VAL A 238 3.44 -9.08 -10.06
CA VAL A 238 2.20 -9.56 -10.71
C VAL A 238 1.30 -10.27 -9.71
N VAL A 239 -0.01 -10.26 -9.95
CA VAL A 239 -1.01 -10.93 -9.10
C VAL A 239 -1.86 -11.88 -9.97
N PRO A 240 -1.36 -13.07 -10.32
CA PRO A 240 -2.19 -14.11 -10.91
C PRO A 240 -3.25 -14.63 -9.93
N VAL A 241 -4.34 -15.16 -10.48
CA VAL A 241 -5.56 -15.55 -9.76
C VAL A 241 -5.75 -17.06 -9.85
N ILE A 242 -5.71 -17.72 -8.70
CA ILE A 242 -6.13 -19.12 -8.55
C ILE A 242 -7.65 -19.12 -8.37
N LYS A 243 -8.37 -19.80 -9.26
CA LYS A 243 -9.85 -19.78 -9.29
C LYS A 243 -10.45 -20.96 -8.54
N ASP A 244 -11.69 -20.83 -8.08
CA ASP A 244 -12.49 -21.92 -7.48
C ASP A 244 -11.73 -22.67 -6.38
N VAL A 245 -11.03 -21.92 -5.52
CA VAL A 245 -10.08 -22.43 -4.52
C VAL A 245 -10.77 -23.31 -3.48
N GLU A 246 -12.06 -23.09 -3.24
CA GLU A 246 -12.87 -23.90 -2.35
C GLU A 246 -13.03 -25.35 -2.85
N GLN A 247 -13.12 -25.56 -4.16
CA GLN A 247 -13.36 -26.87 -4.78
C GLN A 247 -12.10 -27.76 -4.85
N LYS A 248 -10.91 -27.16 -4.83
CA LYS A 248 -9.63 -27.85 -5.11
C LYS A 248 -8.99 -28.45 -3.85
N SER A 249 -8.39 -29.64 -3.95
CA SER A 249 -7.58 -30.22 -2.87
C SER A 249 -6.26 -29.46 -2.64
N LEU A 250 -5.59 -29.72 -1.51
CA LEU A 250 -4.27 -29.13 -1.23
C LEU A 250 -3.21 -29.49 -2.29
N VAL A 251 -3.32 -30.69 -2.89
CA VAL A 251 -2.37 -31.19 -3.91
C VAL A 251 -2.62 -30.51 -5.26
N GLU A 252 -3.88 -30.32 -5.64
CA GLU A 252 -4.25 -29.56 -6.84
C GLU A 252 -3.82 -28.10 -6.72
N LEU A 253 -4.10 -27.45 -5.58
CA LEU A 253 -3.65 -26.08 -5.31
C LEU A 253 -2.13 -25.96 -5.35
N ALA A 254 -1.37 -26.91 -4.78
CA ALA A 254 0.09 -26.90 -4.82
C ALA A 254 0.62 -27.03 -6.26
N THR A 255 -0.03 -27.87 -7.07
CA THR A 255 0.32 -28.09 -8.48
C THR A 255 0.02 -26.85 -9.32
N GLU A 256 -1.16 -26.27 -9.17
CA GLU A 256 -1.59 -25.07 -9.90
C GLU A 256 -0.78 -23.83 -9.51
N LEU A 257 -0.46 -23.65 -8.22
CA LEU A 257 0.45 -22.60 -7.76
C LEU A 257 1.84 -22.74 -8.38
N ALA A 258 2.39 -23.96 -8.46
CA ALA A 258 3.71 -24.20 -9.04
C ALA A 258 3.73 -23.85 -10.54
N GLN A 259 2.72 -24.30 -11.30
CA GLN A 259 2.56 -23.96 -12.72
C GLN A 259 2.36 -22.46 -12.94
N THR A 260 1.53 -21.82 -12.11
CA THR A 260 1.24 -20.38 -12.18
C THR A 260 2.47 -19.54 -11.84
N SER A 261 3.23 -19.95 -10.82
CA SER A 261 4.50 -19.30 -10.44
C SER A 261 5.56 -19.40 -11.54
N ALA A 262 5.64 -20.54 -12.24
CA ALA A 262 6.51 -20.70 -13.39
C ALA A 262 6.09 -19.76 -14.55
N LYS A 263 4.81 -19.75 -14.92
CA LYS A 263 4.26 -18.82 -15.94
C LYS A 263 4.51 -17.34 -15.58
N ALA A 264 4.40 -16.99 -14.30
CA ALA A 264 4.64 -15.63 -13.79
C ALA A 264 6.09 -15.19 -14.01
N ARG A 265 7.07 -16.00 -13.56
CA ARG A 265 8.50 -15.71 -13.74
C ARG A 265 8.91 -15.68 -15.21
N ASP A 266 8.34 -16.57 -16.02
CA ASP A 266 8.55 -16.61 -17.47
C ASP A 266 7.90 -15.44 -18.24
N GLY A 267 7.08 -14.60 -17.58
CA GLY A 267 6.33 -13.52 -18.24
C GLY A 267 5.20 -13.99 -19.17
N LYS A 268 4.70 -15.22 -18.97
CA LYS A 268 3.71 -15.90 -19.82
C LYS A 268 2.26 -15.83 -19.30
N LEU A 269 1.99 -15.02 -18.27
CA LEU A 269 0.63 -14.80 -17.79
C LEU A 269 -0.21 -14.04 -18.81
N SER A 270 -1.42 -14.54 -19.09
CA SER A 270 -2.41 -13.83 -19.89
C SER A 270 -3.24 -12.87 -19.03
N PRO A 271 -3.93 -11.88 -19.62
CA PRO A 271 -4.87 -11.03 -18.87
C PRO A 271 -5.96 -11.83 -18.13
N LYS A 272 -6.38 -13.00 -18.66
CA LYS A 272 -7.38 -13.87 -18.02
C LYS A 272 -6.87 -14.55 -16.75
N ASP A 273 -5.55 -14.67 -16.60
CA ASP A 273 -4.90 -15.25 -15.42
C ASP A 273 -4.77 -14.21 -14.29
N MET A 274 -5.00 -12.92 -14.56
CA MET A 274 -4.87 -11.81 -13.59
C MET A 274 -6.21 -11.13 -13.28
N GLN A 275 -7.33 -11.81 -13.52
CA GLN A 275 -8.68 -11.25 -13.43
C GLN A 275 -9.64 -12.13 -12.62
N GLY A 276 -10.56 -11.45 -11.93
CA GLY A 276 -11.65 -12.09 -11.18
C GLY A 276 -11.26 -12.54 -9.77
N ALA A 277 -10.23 -11.94 -9.15
CA ALA A 277 -9.92 -12.15 -7.74
C ALA A 277 -11.02 -11.59 -6.83
N GLY A 278 -11.30 -12.32 -5.75
CA GLY A 278 -12.16 -11.88 -4.66
C GLY A 278 -11.40 -11.18 -3.54
N PHE A 279 -10.19 -11.68 -3.28
CA PHE A 279 -9.26 -11.36 -2.20
C PHE A 279 -7.85 -11.73 -2.69
N THR A 280 -6.81 -11.03 -2.23
CA THR A 280 -5.40 -11.33 -2.58
C THR A 280 -4.65 -11.85 -1.36
N ILE A 281 -3.70 -12.75 -1.53
CA ILE A 281 -2.72 -13.09 -0.49
C ILE A 281 -1.37 -12.54 -0.91
N SER A 282 -0.73 -11.76 -0.05
CA SER A 282 0.64 -11.30 -0.22
C SER A 282 1.56 -11.88 0.86
N SER A 283 2.75 -12.36 0.49
CA SER A 283 3.67 -13.00 1.44
C SER A 283 5.12 -12.62 1.17
N LEU A 284 5.78 -12.06 2.18
CA LEU A 284 7.22 -11.78 2.19
C LEU A 284 8.07 -12.94 2.73
N GLY A 285 7.48 -14.10 3.00
CA GLY A 285 8.15 -15.18 3.77
C GLY A 285 9.45 -15.73 3.16
N GLY A 286 9.70 -15.52 1.87
CA GLY A 286 10.99 -15.86 1.22
C GLY A 286 12.09 -14.79 1.34
N ILE A 287 11.73 -13.56 1.74
CA ILE A 287 12.62 -12.39 1.89
C ILE A 287 12.86 -12.09 3.38
N GLY A 288 11.89 -12.44 4.24
CA GLY A 288 11.92 -12.22 5.68
C GLY A 288 11.06 -11.04 6.12
N GLY A 289 11.23 -10.64 7.38
CA GLY A 289 10.35 -9.70 8.08
C GLY A 289 9.24 -10.41 8.85
N THR A 290 8.70 -9.74 9.87
CA THR A 290 7.62 -10.25 10.73
C THR A 290 6.24 -9.82 10.24
N GLN A 291 6.10 -8.53 9.92
CA GLN A 291 4.82 -7.86 9.64
C GLN A 291 5.05 -6.79 8.56
N PHE A 292 4.07 -6.58 7.67
CA PHE A 292 4.11 -5.51 6.66
C PHE A 292 2.68 -5.10 6.25
N THR A 293 2.52 -3.88 5.75
CA THR A 293 1.24 -3.31 5.33
C THR A 293 1.12 -3.30 3.79
N PRO A 294 0.62 -4.38 3.15
CA PRO A 294 0.37 -4.38 1.71
C PRO A 294 -0.69 -3.36 1.30
N ILE A 295 -0.60 -2.85 0.07
CA ILE A 295 -1.64 -2.01 -0.54
C ILE A 295 -2.73 -2.93 -1.10
N VAL A 296 -3.98 -2.73 -0.68
CA VAL A 296 -5.14 -3.49 -1.19
C VAL A 296 -5.28 -3.24 -2.70
N ASN A 297 -5.48 -4.32 -3.46
CA ASN A 297 -5.63 -4.26 -4.91
C ASN A 297 -7.10 -3.97 -5.31
N ALA A 298 -7.43 -2.72 -5.63
CA ALA A 298 -8.79 -2.37 -6.09
C ALA A 298 -9.20 -3.23 -7.32
N PRO A 299 -10.46 -3.73 -7.38
CA PRO A 299 -11.60 -3.41 -6.53
C PRO A 299 -11.80 -4.36 -5.34
N GLU A 300 -10.80 -5.14 -4.95
CA GLU A 300 -10.84 -5.95 -3.72
C GLU A 300 -10.85 -5.04 -2.49
N VAL A 301 -11.32 -5.57 -1.35
CA VAL A 301 -11.48 -4.79 -0.10
C VAL A 301 -10.51 -5.21 1.01
N ALA A 302 -9.70 -6.24 0.79
CA ALA A 302 -8.71 -6.77 1.72
C ALA A 302 -7.62 -7.59 0.97
N ILE A 303 -6.52 -7.85 1.67
CA ILE A 303 -5.29 -8.52 1.19
C ILE A 303 -4.55 -9.19 2.36
#